data_AF-A0A5E4KUC3-F1
#
_entry.id   AF-A0A5E4KUC3-F1
#
_cell.length_a   1.000
_cell.length_b   1.000
_cell.length_c   1.000
_cell.angle_alpha   90.00
_cell.angle_beta   90.00
_cell.angle_gamma   90.00
#
_symmetry.space_group_name_H-M   'P 1'
#
loop_
_entity.id
_entity.type
_entity.pdbx_description
1 polymer ?
#
loop_
_entity_poly.entity_id
_entity_poly.type
_entity_poly.pdbx_seq_one_letter_code
_entity_poly.pdbx_strand_id
1 'polypeptide(L)'
;MNKYFNIAIAIIVLSILAGGAVAIPDTEPPSAVLKIGTNEQISGIGSYCWSESGKSICADMIGIITAKEPLLTSSPFTVHFSLPLQEPPQELQLNIVRVTNDDEIKRAPNSSRAWYAKWNYSKLPLERESDINLSLEPGLYVLNVFARWKEKGDVTYGFLIEVQGTGAVPAEEWNKTFGGPGRDSAYSVQQTIDGGYILAGSTESFGTGSRAWLIKTDFNGGEQWNRTFGTDFGAFSVQQTSDGGYILAGEISSSLTNDSDAFLVKTDSNGSEQWNRTFKGKYNTQASSAAQTGDGGYILAGRISRSGWFYGESGGEDILLIKTDIYGNERWNRTFEVTGEDWTNSVQQTTEGGYILAGWATSLQTTWYGAHTNTFEAWLIKTDLNGTQQWKKTFGETIESSKYTGQSNSPFTARQTSDGGYIQSGSMSWSEKERNPVWLIKTDANGKQLWNKKLGGWAGSVQQTSDGGYIMAGRTGSNGIENHALLIKTGVNGNELWNATFGRTVNGWADAVQQTKDGGYILAGTAGAGNDDAWLIKVGREQAEAEITNTPIARPTEKVAGFEMILAITSLSAVYIFAWKRRLS
;
A
#
# COMPACT_ATOMS: atom_id res chain seq x y z
N MET A 1 47.75 26.83 53.04
CA MET A 1 46.97 28.02 52.68
C MET A 1 46.28 27.73 51.35
N ASN A 2 44.93 27.74 51.37
CA ASN A 2 43.96 27.78 50.26
C ASN A 2 44.09 26.81 49.06
N LYS A 3 43.03 26.28 48.45
CA LYS A 3 41.63 25.96 48.79
C LYS A 3 41.01 25.47 47.46
N TYR A 4 40.27 24.36 47.48
CA TYR A 4 39.27 23.90 46.51
C TYR A 4 39.67 23.59 45.05
N PHE A 5 39.45 22.34 44.61
CA PHE A 5 38.34 22.03 43.71
C PHE A 5 38.05 20.52 43.65
N ASN A 6 36.77 20.21 43.42
CA ASN A 6 36.07 18.95 43.66
C ASN A 6 35.92 18.08 42.38
N ILE A 7 35.86 16.76 42.61
CA ILE A 7 35.02 15.71 41.95
C ILE A 7 35.36 15.43 40.46
N ALA A 8 36.11 14.38 40.11
CA ALA A 8 35.89 12.90 40.16
C ALA A 8 35.30 12.34 38.85
N ILE A 9 36.15 11.58 38.13
CA ILE A 9 35.82 10.69 37.01
C ILE A 9 36.33 9.29 37.34
N ALA A 10 35.36 8.36 37.42
CA ALA A 10 35.35 6.97 36.97
C ALA A 10 36.36 5.88 37.45
N ILE A 11 35.81 4.65 37.42
CA ILE A 11 36.41 3.31 37.19
C ILE A 11 36.63 2.39 38.42
N ILE A 12 35.62 1.52 38.62
CA ILE A 12 35.62 0.05 38.82
C ILE A 12 36.97 -0.63 39.13
N VAL A 13 37.05 -1.38 40.25
CA VAL A 13 37.61 -2.77 40.30
C VAL A 13 36.95 -3.58 41.45
N LEU A 14 36.55 -4.81 41.12
CA LEU A 14 36.04 -5.92 41.94
C LEU A 14 36.79 -6.17 43.27
N SER A 15 36.07 -6.55 44.34
CA SER A 15 36.02 -7.94 44.86
C SER A 15 35.21 -8.10 46.17
N ILE A 16 34.17 -8.95 46.07
CA ILE A 16 33.62 -9.92 47.05
C ILE A 16 33.71 -9.56 48.55
N LEU A 17 32.57 -9.27 49.16
CA LEU A 17 32.24 -9.73 50.53
C LEU A 17 30.73 -9.99 50.62
N ALA A 18 30.39 -11.19 51.09
CA ALA A 18 29.05 -11.66 51.33
C ALA A 18 28.27 -10.71 52.26
N GLY A 19 27.12 -10.25 51.79
CA GLY A 19 26.13 -9.52 52.57
C GLY A 19 24.81 -9.62 51.85
N GLY A 20 23.83 -10.27 52.49
CA GLY A 20 22.60 -10.76 51.88
C GLY A 20 21.87 -9.72 51.01
N ALA A 21 21.64 -10.08 49.75
CA ALA A 21 20.59 -9.47 48.98
C ALA A 21 19.26 -9.83 49.65
N VAL A 22 18.63 -8.85 50.29
CA VAL A 22 17.19 -8.92 50.52
C VAL A 22 16.58 -8.91 49.12
N ALA A 23 16.10 -10.07 48.68
CA ALA A 23 15.30 -10.18 47.48
C ALA A 23 14.06 -9.30 47.67
N ILE A 24 13.99 -8.20 46.92
CA ILE A 24 12.70 -7.57 46.63
C ILE A 24 11.95 -8.62 45.83
N PRO A 25 10.77 -9.12 46.24
CA PRO A 25 10.03 -10.03 45.40
C PRO A 25 9.73 -9.30 44.09
N ASP A 26 10.12 -9.90 42.96
CA ASP A 26 9.63 -9.47 41.65
C ASP A 26 8.10 -9.55 41.71
N THR A 27 7.45 -8.39 41.75
CA THR A 27 5.99 -8.29 41.92
C THR A 27 5.25 -8.17 40.59
N GLU A 28 5.99 -8.17 39.48
CA GLU A 28 5.42 -8.26 38.14
C GLU A 28 5.29 -9.73 37.71
N PRO A 29 4.25 -10.08 36.93
CA PRO A 29 4.12 -11.42 36.39
C PRO A 29 5.31 -11.75 35.47
N PRO A 30 5.82 -12.99 35.49
CA PRO A 30 6.89 -13.39 34.58
C PRO A 30 6.40 -13.39 33.12
N SER A 31 7.31 -13.09 32.19
CA SER A 31 7.03 -13.09 30.76
C SER A 31 6.80 -14.50 30.19
N ALA A 32 5.90 -14.60 29.21
CA ALA A 32 5.75 -15.78 28.38
C ALA A 32 6.70 -15.73 27.17
N VAL A 33 6.91 -16.88 26.54
CA VAL A 33 7.75 -17.00 25.33
C VAL A 33 6.89 -17.52 24.18
N LEU A 34 7.08 -16.91 23.01
CA LEU A 34 6.53 -17.36 21.73
C LEU A 34 7.68 -17.78 20.83
N LYS A 35 7.57 -18.96 20.22
CA LYS A 35 8.54 -19.45 19.22
C LYS A 35 7.86 -19.74 17.88
N ILE A 36 8.56 -19.41 16.81
CA ILE A 36 8.22 -19.79 15.43
C ILE A 36 9.50 -20.32 14.78
N GLY A 37 9.55 -21.63 14.54
CA GLY A 37 10.79 -22.29 14.10
C GLY A 37 11.92 -22.08 15.11
N THR A 38 13.04 -21.47 14.67
CA THR A 38 14.18 -21.14 15.53
C THR A 38 14.11 -19.75 16.16
N ASN A 39 13.15 -18.93 15.74
CA ASN A 39 13.01 -17.57 16.23
C ASN A 39 12.16 -17.53 17.49
N GLU A 40 12.52 -16.68 18.44
CA GLU A 40 11.78 -16.50 19.70
C GLU A 40 11.51 -15.03 20.01
N GLN A 41 10.39 -14.78 20.68
CA GLN A 41 10.02 -13.47 21.18
C GLN A 41 9.55 -13.60 22.63
N ILE A 42 10.03 -12.72 23.48
CA ILE A 42 9.57 -12.57 24.87
C ILE A 42 8.34 -11.66 24.85
N SER A 43 7.29 -12.04 25.58
CA SER A 43 6.05 -11.27 25.65
C SER A 43 6.28 -9.88 26.25
N GLY A 44 5.57 -8.88 25.73
CA GLY A 44 5.22 -7.72 26.54
C GLY A 44 4.17 -8.09 27.59
N ILE A 45 4.23 -7.46 28.75
CA ILE A 45 3.25 -7.63 29.83
C ILE A 45 2.19 -6.53 29.70
N GLY A 46 0.96 -6.93 29.41
CA GLY A 46 -0.23 -6.08 29.37
C GLY A 46 -0.85 -5.91 30.76
N SER A 47 -2.16 -5.70 30.83
CA SER A 47 -2.87 -5.61 32.11
C SER A 47 -2.80 -6.92 32.90
N TYR A 48 -2.64 -6.82 34.21
CA TYR A 48 -2.58 -7.97 35.11
C TYR A 48 -3.09 -7.63 36.51
N CYS A 49 -3.57 -8.65 37.22
CA CYS A 49 -3.68 -8.69 38.67
C CYS A 49 -2.89 -9.91 39.15
N TRP A 50 -1.70 -9.69 39.72
CA TRP A 50 -0.74 -10.75 40.05
C TRP A 50 -0.49 -10.86 41.54
N SER A 51 -0.38 -12.09 42.05
CA SER A 51 -0.14 -12.40 43.46
C SER A 51 1.11 -13.25 43.64
N GLU A 52 2.08 -12.72 44.38
CA GLU A 52 3.34 -13.39 44.70
C GLU A 52 3.62 -13.23 46.20
N SER A 53 3.93 -14.33 46.89
CA SER A 53 4.29 -14.31 48.32
C SER A 53 3.28 -13.57 49.23
N GLY A 54 1.98 -13.68 48.93
CA GLY A 54 0.90 -13.08 49.73
C GLY A 54 0.68 -11.57 49.49
N LYS A 55 1.35 -10.96 48.50
CA LYS A 55 1.08 -9.60 48.04
C LYS A 55 0.48 -9.64 46.65
N SER A 56 -0.62 -8.91 46.44
CA SER A 56 -1.26 -8.78 45.14
C SER A 56 -1.13 -7.35 44.62
N ILE A 57 -0.79 -7.20 43.34
CA ILE A 57 -0.69 -5.93 42.63
C ILE A 57 -1.51 -6.04 41.34
N CYS A 58 -2.27 -5.00 41.03
CA CYS A 58 -2.95 -4.86 39.76
C CYS A 58 -2.38 -3.67 39.00
N ALA A 59 -2.19 -3.86 37.70
CA ALA A 59 -1.79 -2.81 36.76
C ALA A 59 -2.69 -2.86 35.53
N ASP A 60 -3.34 -1.73 35.24
CA ASP A 60 -4.14 -1.56 34.02
C ASP A 60 -3.31 -0.82 32.98
N MET A 61 -2.99 -1.51 31.89
CA MET A 61 -2.27 -0.94 30.76
C MET A 61 -3.26 -0.36 29.73
N ILE A 62 -2.87 0.75 29.11
CA ILE A 62 -3.71 1.46 28.12
C ILE A 62 -3.92 0.62 26.83
N GLY A 63 -3.11 -0.41 26.60
CA GLY A 63 -3.23 -1.32 25.47
C GLY A 63 -2.42 -2.61 25.64
N ILE A 64 -2.38 -3.44 24.60
CA ILE A 64 -1.57 -4.66 24.55
C ILE A 64 -0.12 -4.26 24.30
N ILE A 65 0.78 -4.63 25.20
CA ILE A 65 2.21 -4.33 25.08
C ILE A 65 2.92 -5.45 24.32
N THR A 66 3.74 -5.09 23.34
CA THR A 66 4.53 -6.05 22.56
C THR A 66 6.00 -5.63 22.48
N ALA A 67 6.84 -6.54 21.98
CA ALA A 67 8.18 -6.19 21.52
C ALA A 67 8.14 -5.08 20.46
N LYS A 68 9.26 -4.35 20.34
CA LYS A 68 9.42 -3.29 19.34
C LYS A 68 9.50 -3.84 17.92
N GLU A 69 10.35 -4.84 17.73
CA GLU A 69 10.53 -5.50 16.44
C GLU A 69 9.62 -6.73 16.34
N PRO A 70 8.87 -6.90 15.23
CA PRO A 70 8.04 -8.07 15.02
C PRO A 70 8.89 -9.33 14.78
N LEU A 71 8.34 -10.49 15.15
CA LEU A 71 8.87 -11.77 14.72
C LEU A 71 8.43 -12.02 13.27
N LEU A 72 9.39 -12.07 12.35
CA LEU A 72 9.11 -12.31 10.94
C LEU A 72 8.78 -13.79 10.69
N THR A 73 7.73 -14.06 9.91
CA THR A 73 7.30 -15.41 9.51
C THR A 73 6.64 -15.41 8.14
N SER A 74 6.37 -16.59 7.60
CA SER A 74 5.57 -16.80 6.38
C SER A 74 4.41 -17.74 6.69
N SER A 75 3.26 -17.54 6.05
CA SER A 75 2.07 -18.38 6.24
C SER A 75 2.11 -19.63 5.35
N PRO A 76 1.65 -20.82 5.84
CA PRO A 76 1.25 -21.10 7.22
C PRO A 76 2.45 -21.34 8.15
N PHE A 77 2.26 -21.14 9.45
CA PHE A 77 3.28 -21.38 10.46
C PHE A 77 2.69 -21.93 11.76
N THR A 78 3.53 -22.63 12.53
CA THR A 78 3.17 -23.09 13.88
C THR A 78 3.79 -22.16 14.91
N VAL A 79 2.96 -21.70 15.83
CA VAL A 79 3.38 -20.95 17.01
C VAL A 79 3.47 -21.91 18.18
N HIS A 80 4.63 -21.98 18.82
CA HIS A 80 4.80 -22.64 20.10
C HIS A 80 4.78 -21.61 21.23
N PHE A 81 3.73 -21.63 22.04
CA PHE A 81 3.60 -20.81 23.24
C PHE A 81 4.14 -21.56 24.45
N SER A 82 4.91 -20.87 25.30
CA SER A 82 5.36 -21.38 26.59
C SER A 82 5.01 -20.39 27.70
N LEU A 83 4.08 -20.78 28.57
CA LEU A 83 3.73 -20.03 29.77
C LEU A 83 4.79 -20.21 30.87
N PRO A 84 5.04 -19.17 31.68
CA PRO A 84 6.16 -19.16 32.63
C PRO A 84 5.95 -20.09 33.82
N LEU A 85 4.70 -20.32 34.24
CA LEU A 85 4.39 -21.17 35.39
C LEU A 85 4.34 -22.65 35.01
N GLN A 86 4.82 -23.51 35.92
CA GLN A 86 4.74 -24.96 35.77
C GLN A 86 3.30 -25.48 35.81
N GLU A 87 2.45 -24.83 36.62
CA GLU A 87 1.04 -25.16 36.73
C GLU A 87 0.25 -24.64 35.53
N PRO A 88 -0.67 -25.43 34.95
CA PRO A 88 -1.51 -24.98 33.85
C PRO A 88 -2.48 -23.88 34.31
N PRO A 89 -2.85 -22.95 33.42
CA PRO A 89 -3.85 -21.93 33.72
C PRO A 89 -5.25 -22.55 33.84
N GLN A 90 -6.14 -21.87 34.55
CA GLN A 90 -7.57 -22.21 34.59
C GLN A 90 -8.36 -21.58 33.44
N GLU A 91 -7.80 -20.55 32.83
CA GLU A 91 -8.35 -19.90 31.66
C GLU A 91 -7.19 -19.48 30.75
N LEU A 92 -7.25 -19.89 29.48
CA LEU A 92 -6.30 -19.49 28.45
C LEU A 92 -7.07 -19.11 27.19
N GLN A 93 -6.83 -17.90 26.70
CA GLN A 93 -7.49 -17.36 25.54
C GLN A 93 -6.50 -16.66 24.62
N LEU A 94 -6.71 -16.77 23.31
CA LEU A 94 -5.94 -16.09 22.28
C LEU A 94 -6.84 -15.18 21.45
N ASN A 95 -6.41 -13.94 21.28
CA ASN A 95 -6.98 -13.00 20.32
C ASN A 95 -5.88 -12.60 19.33
N ILE A 96 -6.15 -12.73 18.03
CA ILE A 96 -5.23 -12.37 16.96
C ILE A 96 -5.79 -11.13 16.29
N VAL A 97 -5.06 -10.02 16.37
CA VAL A 97 -5.50 -8.73 15.85
C VAL A 97 -4.55 -8.29 14.76
N ARG A 98 -5.06 -8.13 13.53
CA ARG A 98 -4.30 -7.47 12.46
C ARG A 98 -4.19 -5.98 12.79
N VAL A 99 -2.98 -5.43 12.70
CA VAL A 99 -2.67 -4.05 13.04
C VAL A 99 -1.83 -3.40 11.93
N THR A 100 -1.86 -2.08 11.87
CA THR A 100 -0.97 -1.25 11.06
C THR A 100 -0.19 -0.30 11.95
N ASN A 101 0.88 0.32 11.46
CA ASN A 101 1.65 1.30 12.27
C ASN A 101 0.79 2.49 12.76
N ASP A 102 -0.37 2.75 12.15
CA ASP A 102 -1.29 3.81 12.55
C ASP A 102 -2.14 3.42 13.77
N ASP A 103 -2.30 2.12 14.02
CA ASP A 103 -3.02 1.59 15.18
C ASP A 103 -2.17 1.63 16.46
N GLU A 104 -0.89 2.01 16.36
CA GLU A 104 0.04 2.07 17.47
C GLU A 104 -0.23 3.26 18.40
N ILE A 105 -0.27 2.97 19.70
CA ILE A 105 -0.38 3.97 20.76
C ILE A 105 0.98 4.66 20.93
N LYS A 106 1.14 5.86 20.37
CA LYS A 106 2.38 6.67 20.35
C LYS A 106 2.92 7.14 21.72
N ARG A 107 2.42 6.60 22.84
CA ARG A 107 2.88 6.90 24.22
C ARG A 107 3.58 5.72 24.90
N ALA A 108 3.84 4.64 24.18
CA ALA A 108 4.52 3.47 24.74
C ALA A 108 5.98 3.77 25.17
N PRO A 109 6.55 3.03 26.14
CA PRO A 109 7.97 3.13 26.47
C PRO A 109 8.87 2.86 25.24
N ASN A 110 10.04 3.53 25.15
CA ASN A 110 10.93 3.51 23.97
C ASN A 110 11.37 2.11 23.46
N SER A 111 11.27 1.07 24.30
CA SER A 111 11.67 -0.32 24.01
C SER A 111 10.51 -1.23 23.60
N SER A 112 9.27 -0.74 23.57
CA SER A 112 8.06 -1.55 23.37
C SER A 112 7.05 -0.83 22.50
N ARG A 113 6.09 -1.57 21.93
CA ARG A 113 4.94 -1.01 21.22
C ARG A 113 3.67 -1.30 22.00
N ALA A 114 2.64 -0.47 21.81
CA ALA A 114 1.36 -0.63 22.48
C ALA A 114 0.20 -0.47 21.48
N TRP A 115 -0.85 -1.28 21.65
CA TRP A 115 -1.91 -1.43 20.67
C TRP A 115 -3.30 -1.41 21.29
N TYR A 116 -4.28 -0.79 20.62
CA TYR A 116 -5.68 -0.91 21.01
C TYR A 116 -6.26 -2.25 20.54
N ALA A 117 -6.98 -2.93 21.43
CA ALA A 117 -7.59 -4.23 21.13
C ALA A 117 -9.10 -4.09 20.91
N LYS A 118 -9.62 -4.76 19.86
CA LYS A 118 -11.03 -5.19 19.82
C LYS A 118 -11.09 -6.63 20.33
N TRP A 119 -11.98 -6.89 21.29
CA TRP A 119 -12.03 -8.16 22.00
C TRP A 119 -12.80 -9.23 21.22
N ASN A 120 -12.09 -10.21 20.66
CA ASN A 120 -12.69 -11.42 20.11
C ASN A 120 -11.80 -12.65 20.38
N TYR A 121 -12.00 -13.28 21.53
CA TYR A 121 -11.13 -14.35 22.01
C TYR A 121 -11.56 -15.73 21.53
N SER A 122 -10.56 -16.54 21.16
CA SER A 122 -10.68 -17.98 21.01
C SER A 122 -10.12 -18.69 22.24
N LYS A 123 -10.82 -19.73 22.73
CA LYS A 123 -10.32 -20.54 23.85
C LYS A 123 -9.20 -21.46 23.37
N LEU A 124 -8.14 -21.55 24.16
CA LEU A 124 -7.04 -22.49 23.94
C LEU A 124 -7.10 -23.68 24.91
N PRO A 125 -6.42 -24.80 24.60
CA PRO A 125 -6.16 -25.85 25.58
C PRO A 125 -5.51 -25.27 26.84
N LEU A 126 -5.94 -25.74 28.01
CA LEU A 126 -5.41 -25.28 29.31
C LEU A 126 -4.06 -25.94 29.62
N GLU A 127 -3.09 -25.76 28.73
CA GLU A 127 -1.75 -26.33 28.83
C GLU A 127 -0.72 -25.23 28.98
N ARG A 128 0.39 -25.53 29.68
CA ARG A 128 1.52 -24.60 29.82
C ARG A 128 2.18 -24.31 28.48
N GLU A 129 2.27 -25.36 27.66
CA GLU A 129 2.86 -25.31 26.32
C GLU A 129 1.77 -25.62 25.32
N SER A 130 1.69 -24.86 24.24
CA SER A 130 0.67 -25.08 23.21
C SER A 130 1.21 -24.76 21.84
N ASP A 131 1.02 -25.70 20.91
CA ASP A 131 1.29 -25.50 19.49
C ASP A 131 0.01 -25.08 18.77
N ILE A 132 0.07 -23.99 18.03
CA ILE A 132 -1.07 -23.42 17.31
C ILE A 132 -0.66 -23.22 15.85
N ASN A 133 -1.34 -23.93 14.94
CA ASN A 133 -1.16 -23.74 13.51
C ASN A 133 -1.96 -22.52 13.05
N LEU A 134 -1.25 -21.54 12.49
CA LEU A 134 -1.83 -20.30 12.00
C LEU A 134 -1.59 -20.18 10.50
N SER A 135 -2.66 -19.85 9.79
CA SER A 135 -2.64 -19.47 8.38
C SER A 135 -3.18 -18.05 8.30
N LEU A 136 -2.30 -17.06 8.22
CA LEU A 136 -2.64 -15.64 8.26
C LEU A 136 -2.26 -14.96 6.94
N GLU A 137 -3.04 -13.96 6.54
CA GLU A 137 -2.69 -13.11 5.39
C GLU A 137 -1.43 -12.28 5.70
N PRO A 138 -0.66 -11.86 4.67
CA PRO A 138 0.47 -10.97 4.88
C PRO A 138 0.10 -9.69 5.66
N GLY A 139 0.99 -9.26 6.54
CA GLY A 139 0.82 -8.07 7.36
C GLY A 139 1.26 -8.25 8.80
N LEU A 140 1.03 -7.20 9.59
CA LEU A 140 1.44 -7.11 11.00
C LEU A 140 0.29 -7.54 11.92
N TYR A 141 0.59 -8.37 12.92
CA TYR A 141 -0.39 -8.90 13.86
C TYR A 141 0.09 -8.83 15.29
N VAL A 142 -0.84 -8.50 16.19
CA VAL A 142 -0.70 -8.62 17.63
C VAL A 142 -1.37 -9.92 18.07
N LEU A 143 -0.59 -10.80 18.70
CA LEU A 143 -1.09 -12.00 19.35
C LEU A 143 -1.24 -11.68 20.83
N ASN A 144 -2.49 -11.63 21.28
CA ASN A 144 -2.87 -11.29 22.65
C ASN A 144 -3.33 -12.53 23.40
N VAL A 145 -2.53 -12.99 24.36
CA VAL A 145 -2.80 -14.18 25.15
C VAL A 145 -3.21 -13.78 26.55
N PHE A 146 -4.45 -14.10 26.92
CA PHE A 146 -4.93 -13.94 28.29
C PHE A 146 -4.77 -15.26 29.04
N ALA A 147 -4.14 -15.23 30.21
CA ALA A 147 -3.97 -16.38 31.07
C ALA A 147 -4.37 -16.05 32.52
N ARG A 148 -5.08 -16.97 33.18
CA ARG A 148 -5.49 -16.86 34.59
C ARG A 148 -5.16 -18.12 35.36
N TRP A 149 -4.60 -17.93 36.55
CA TRP A 149 -4.33 -18.97 37.54
C TRP A 149 -5.06 -18.65 38.84
N LYS A 150 -5.54 -19.69 39.52
CA LYS A 150 -6.37 -19.55 40.72
C LYS A 150 -5.71 -18.74 41.83
N GLU A 151 -4.46 -19.08 42.14
CA GLU A 151 -3.73 -18.54 43.30
C GLU A 151 -2.78 -17.39 42.93
N LYS A 152 -2.50 -17.22 41.63
CA LYS A 152 -1.58 -16.20 41.10
C LYS A 152 -2.30 -15.00 40.46
N GLY A 153 -3.54 -15.18 40.02
CA GLY A 153 -4.32 -14.14 39.34
C GLY A 153 -4.20 -14.21 37.82
N ASP A 154 -4.41 -13.09 37.12
CA ASP A 154 -4.44 -13.03 35.66
C ASP A 154 -3.45 -12.03 35.07
N VAL A 155 -3.06 -12.32 33.83
CA VAL A 155 -2.10 -11.53 33.06
C VAL A 155 -2.40 -11.65 31.57
N THR A 156 -2.18 -10.56 30.88
CA THR A 156 -2.27 -10.46 29.43
C THR A 156 -0.86 -10.39 28.83
N TYR A 157 -0.54 -11.26 27.90
CA TYR A 157 0.73 -11.30 27.18
C TYR A 157 0.55 -10.83 25.74
N GLY A 158 1.38 -9.90 25.29
CA GLY A 158 1.37 -9.43 23.91
C GLY A 158 2.61 -9.83 23.14
N PHE A 159 2.39 -10.35 21.94
CA PHE A 159 3.43 -10.66 20.95
C PHE A 159 3.14 -9.93 19.65
N LEU A 160 4.19 -9.62 18.89
CA LEU A 160 4.10 -8.95 17.60
C LEU A 160 4.75 -9.81 16.53
N ILE A 161 3.99 -10.16 15.49
CA ILE A 161 4.47 -10.95 14.36
C ILE A 161 4.18 -10.22 13.05
N GLU A 162 5.05 -10.41 12.07
CA GLU A 162 4.85 -9.91 10.71
C GLU A 162 4.89 -11.09 9.74
N VAL A 163 3.75 -11.33 9.08
CA VAL A 163 3.61 -12.37 8.07
C VAL A 163 4.01 -11.78 6.73
N GLN A 164 5.06 -12.33 6.13
CA GLN A 164 5.55 -11.88 4.84
C GLN A 164 4.65 -12.41 3.71
N GLY A 165 4.56 -11.64 2.62
CA GLY A 165 3.91 -12.07 1.38
C GLY A 165 4.51 -13.38 0.86
N THR A 166 3.65 -14.28 0.38
CA THR A 166 4.08 -15.62 -0.09
C THR A 166 4.89 -15.58 -1.38
N GLY A 167 4.97 -14.41 -2.05
CA GLY A 167 5.54 -14.29 -3.40
C GLY A 167 4.69 -14.97 -4.48
N ALA A 168 3.55 -15.55 -4.11
CA ALA A 168 2.64 -16.17 -5.05
C ALA A 168 1.96 -15.09 -5.89
N VAL A 169 2.07 -15.23 -7.21
CA VAL A 169 1.40 -14.33 -8.16
C VAL A 169 -0.11 -14.60 -8.10
N PRO A 170 -0.95 -13.62 -7.71
CA PRO A 170 -2.39 -13.81 -7.72
C PRO A 170 -2.91 -14.01 -9.15
N ALA A 171 -3.96 -14.81 -9.31
CA ALA A 171 -4.58 -15.05 -10.60
C ALA A 171 -5.39 -13.84 -11.08
N GLU A 172 -5.47 -13.67 -12.40
CA GLU A 172 -6.52 -12.83 -13.01
C GLU A 172 -7.88 -13.48 -12.74
N GLU A 173 -8.81 -12.73 -12.16
CA GLU A 173 -10.19 -13.19 -11.94
C GLU A 173 -11.04 -12.94 -13.17
N TRP A 174 -10.94 -11.72 -13.72
CA TRP A 174 -11.58 -11.32 -14.96
C TRP A 174 -10.94 -10.06 -15.51
N ASN A 175 -11.12 -9.83 -16.81
CA ASN A 175 -10.86 -8.55 -17.45
C ASN A 175 -12.01 -8.15 -18.38
N LYS A 176 -12.17 -6.85 -18.62
CA LYS A 176 -13.22 -6.24 -19.44
C LYS A 176 -12.64 -5.12 -20.29
N THR A 177 -13.05 -5.04 -21.55
CA THR A 177 -12.81 -3.88 -22.39
C THR A 177 -14.09 -3.07 -22.55
N PHE A 178 -13.94 -1.76 -22.63
CA PHE A 178 -15.01 -0.81 -22.90
C PHE A 178 -14.54 0.09 -24.04
N GLY A 179 -15.39 0.26 -25.05
CA GLY A 179 -15.05 1.10 -26.19
C GLY A 179 -15.98 0.84 -27.36
N GLY A 180 -15.54 1.28 -28.53
CA GLY A 180 -16.27 1.16 -29.78
C GLY A 180 -15.36 1.21 -31.00
N PRO A 181 -15.77 1.83 -32.11
CA PRO A 181 -14.97 1.84 -33.33
C PRO A 181 -13.79 2.84 -33.30
N GLY A 182 -13.74 3.73 -32.31
CA GLY A 182 -12.67 4.73 -32.12
C GLY A 182 -11.59 4.25 -31.16
N ARG A 183 -10.72 5.18 -30.74
CA ARG A 183 -9.75 4.95 -29.67
C ARG A 183 -10.36 5.31 -28.32
N ASP A 184 -10.20 4.42 -27.36
CA ASP A 184 -10.73 4.52 -26.02
C ASP A 184 -9.64 4.11 -25.02
N SER A 185 -9.54 4.83 -23.91
CA SER A 185 -8.50 4.57 -22.90
C SER A 185 -9.04 4.91 -21.53
N ALA A 186 -8.62 4.18 -20.48
CA ALA A 186 -8.88 4.53 -19.09
C ALA A 186 -7.57 4.87 -18.38
N TYR A 187 -7.47 6.10 -17.86
CA TYR A 187 -6.26 6.60 -17.18
C TYR A 187 -6.35 6.51 -15.66
N SER A 188 -7.57 6.37 -15.11
CA SER A 188 -7.81 6.39 -13.67
C SER A 188 -8.91 5.41 -13.27
N VAL A 189 -8.78 4.79 -12.11
CA VAL A 189 -9.78 3.89 -11.51
C VAL A 189 -9.89 4.07 -10.02
N GLN A 190 -11.12 3.91 -9.50
CA GLN A 190 -11.38 3.84 -8.07
C GLN A 190 -12.54 2.88 -7.79
N GLN A 191 -12.38 2.01 -6.79
CA GLN A 191 -13.46 1.23 -6.21
C GLN A 191 -14.41 2.16 -5.47
N THR A 192 -15.70 2.06 -5.78
CA THR A 192 -16.76 2.90 -5.24
C THR A 192 -17.30 2.35 -3.92
N ILE A 193 -18.01 3.21 -3.18
CA ILE A 193 -18.59 2.87 -1.86
C ILE A 193 -19.51 1.64 -1.95
N ASP A 194 -20.29 1.52 -3.03
CA ASP A 194 -21.19 0.41 -3.33
C ASP A 194 -20.48 -0.90 -3.74
N GLY A 195 -19.14 -0.90 -3.84
CA GLY A 195 -18.32 -2.06 -4.17
C GLY A 195 -17.98 -2.24 -5.64
N GLY A 196 -18.60 -1.46 -6.55
CA GLY A 196 -18.24 -1.42 -7.97
C GLY A 196 -16.99 -0.56 -8.25
N TYR A 197 -16.80 -0.17 -9.50
CA TYR A 197 -15.64 0.64 -9.91
C TYR A 197 -16.05 1.82 -10.78
N ILE A 198 -15.38 2.96 -10.60
CA ILE A 198 -15.48 4.12 -11.47
C ILE A 198 -14.16 4.33 -12.20
N LEU A 199 -14.22 4.56 -13.51
CA LEU A 199 -13.07 4.80 -14.37
C LEU A 199 -13.22 6.16 -15.05
N ALA A 200 -12.09 6.85 -15.27
CA ALA A 200 -12.04 7.98 -16.18
C ALA A 200 -10.96 7.83 -17.24
N GLY A 201 -11.22 8.42 -18.40
CA GLY A 201 -10.30 8.43 -19.51
C GLY A 201 -10.78 9.28 -20.69
N SER A 202 -10.48 8.81 -21.90
CA SER A 202 -10.89 9.43 -23.15
C SER A 202 -11.59 8.42 -24.07
N THR A 203 -12.48 8.92 -24.93
CA THR A 203 -13.17 8.13 -25.95
C THR A 203 -13.32 8.92 -27.25
N GLU A 204 -13.03 8.28 -28.38
CA GLU A 204 -13.36 8.76 -29.73
C GLU A 204 -14.55 7.98 -30.33
N SER A 205 -15.08 7.01 -29.59
CA SER A 205 -16.14 6.11 -30.06
C SER A 205 -17.55 6.70 -29.96
N PHE A 206 -17.78 7.66 -29.06
CA PHE A 206 -19.12 8.15 -28.71
C PHE A 206 -19.32 9.65 -28.99
N GLY A 207 -19.00 10.08 -30.20
CA GLY A 207 -19.24 11.45 -30.67
C GLY A 207 -18.22 11.88 -31.70
N THR A 208 -18.20 13.18 -32.00
CA THR A 208 -17.14 13.80 -32.81
C THR A 208 -16.03 14.30 -31.90
N GLY A 209 -14.78 13.99 -32.24
CA GLY A 209 -13.60 14.37 -31.44
C GLY A 209 -13.44 13.51 -30.18
N SER A 210 -12.30 13.68 -29.50
CA SER A 210 -12.03 13.02 -28.23
C SER A 210 -12.92 13.58 -27.12
N ARG A 211 -13.42 12.74 -26.22
CA ARG A 211 -14.31 13.14 -25.13
C ARG A 211 -13.82 12.59 -23.80
N ALA A 212 -13.98 13.37 -22.73
CA ALA A 212 -13.77 12.86 -21.39
C ALA A 212 -14.80 11.78 -21.11
N TRP A 213 -14.34 10.61 -20.69
CA TRP A 213 -15.19 9.43 -20.52
C TRP A 213 -15.22 8.99 -19.07
N LEU A 214 -16.41 8.72 -18.54
CA LEU A 214 -16.67 8.21 -17.20
C LEU A 214 -17.44 6.90 -17.30
N ILE A 215 -16.91 5.83 -16.73
CA ILE A 215 -17.51 4.49 -16.79
C ILE A 215 -17.75 4.01 -15.36
N LYS A 216 -18.97 3.58 -15.06
CA LYS A 216 -19.32 2.91 -13.80
C LYS A 216 -19.61 1.45 -14.05
N THR A 217 -19.00 0.60 -13.24
CA THR A 217 -19.21 -0.84 -13.27
C THR A 217 -19.71 -1.36 -11.92
N ASP A 218 -20.27 -2.57 -11.96
CA ASP A 218 -20.53 -3.36 -10.76
C ASP A 218 -19.24 -4.05 -10.25
N PHE A 219 -19.37 -4.85 -9.19
CA PHE A 219 -18.22 -5.55 -8.59
C PHE A 219 -17.60 -6.64 -9.49
N ASN A 220 -18.29 -7.08 -10.53
CA ASN A 220 -17.82 -8.06 -11.53
C ASN A 220 -17.29 -7.38 -12.80
N GLY A 221 -17.18 -6.05 -12.81
CA GLY A 221 -16.78 -5.28 -13.99
C GLY A 221 -17.87 -5.17 -15.05
N GLY A 222 -19.12 -5.58 -14.77
CA GLY A 222 -20.25 -5.35 -15.66
C GLY A 222 -20.56 -3.86 -15.74
N GLU A 223 -20.65 -3.30 -16.96
CA GLU A 223 -21.02 -1.90 -17.15
C GLU A 223 -22.42 -1.62 -16.60
N GLN A 224 -22.53 -0.66 -15.69
CA GLN A 224 -23.83 -0.14 -15.23
C GLN A 224 -24.25 1.06 -16.06
N TRP A 225 -23.30 1.95 -16.34
CA TRP A 225 -23.48 3.09 -17.23
C TRP A 225 -22.13 3.69 -17.61
N ASN A 226 -22.11 4.41 -18.74
CA ASN A 226 -21.02 5.32 -19.09
C ASN A 226 -21.56 6.70 -19.52
N ARG A 227 -20.72 7.73 -19.44
CA ARG A 227 -21.04 9.13 -19.77
C ARG A 227 -19.85 9.79 -20.45
N THR A 228 -20.13 10.62 -21.44
CA THR A 228 -19.11 11.45 -22.10
C THR A 228 -19.34 12.94 -21.84
N PHE A 229 -18.25 13.69 -21.67
CA PHE A 229 -18.29 15.13 -21.41
C PHE A 229 -17.43 15.89 -22.41
N GLY A 230 -17.96 17.03 -22.86
CA GLY A 230 -17.25 17.95 -23.74
C GLY A 230 -16.95 17.41 -25.14
N THR A 231 -16.10 18.15 -25.84
CA THR A 231 -15.49 17.79 -27.13
C THR A 231 -14.06 18.29 -27.08
N ASP A 232 -13.13 17.44 -27.52
CA ASP A 232 -11.69 17.58 -27.30
C ASP A 232 -11.27 17.51 -25.83
N PHE A 233 -12.02 16.78 -25.00
CA PHE A 233 -11.71 16.58 -23.58
C PHE A 233 -11.01 15.24 -23.38
N GLY A 234 -10.02 15.18 -22.50
CA GLY A 234 -9.46 13.93 -21.96
C GLY A 234 -9.39 13.98 -20.45
N ALA A 235 -9.99 13.01 -19.75
CA ALA A 235 -10.01 12.96 -18.29
C ALA A 235 -8.90 12.04 -17.74
N PHE A 236 -7.92 12.61 -17.03
CA PHE A 236 -6.79 11.85 -16.48
C PHE A 236 -7.01 11.38 -15.04
N SER A 237 -8.02 11.91 -14.35
CA SER A 237 -8.26 11.65 -12.93
C SER A 237 -9.76 11.52 -12.63
N VAL A 238 -10.12 10.53 -11.81
CA VAL A 238 -11.46 10.40 -11.21
C VAL A 238 -11.38 10.23 -9.70
N GLN A 239 -12.36 10.78 -9.00
CA GLN A 239 -12.58 10.49 -7.59
C GLN A 239 -14.07 10.55 -7.24
N GLN A 240 -14.57 9.54 -6.52
CA GLN A 240 -15.86 9.57 -5.85
C GLN A 240 -15.82 10.58 -4.69
N THR A 241 -16.76 11.50 -4.67
CA THR A 241 -16.90 12.54 -3.65
C THR A 241 -17.74 12.06 -2.47
N SER A 242 -17.63 12.75 -1.34
CA SER A 242 -18.34 12.43 -0.09
C SER A 242 -19.86 12.46 -0.19
N ASP A 243 -20.42 13.17 -1.16
CA ASP A 243 -21.85 13.19 -1.49
C ASP A 243 -22.30 12.01 -2.37
N GLY A 244 -21.39 11.09 -2.70
CA GLY A 244 -21.63 9.91 -3.54
C GLY A 244 -21.51 10.14 -5.05
N GLY A 245 -21.33 11.39 -5.49
CA GLY A 245 -21.05 11.73 -6.89
C GLY A 245 -19.58 11.55 -7.28
N TYR A 246 -19.17 12.11 -8.43
CA TYR A 246 -17.80 11.97 -8.93
C TYR A 246 -17.25 13.28 -9.47
N ILE A 247 -15.95 13.51 -9.26
CA ILE A 247 -15.18 14.53 -9.98
C ILE A 247 -14.28 13.90 -11.04
N LEU A 248 -14.14 14.63 -12.15
CA LEU A 248 -13.19 14.33 -13.22
C LEU A 248 -12.33 15.55 -13.49
N ALA A 249 -11.04 15.35 -13.69
CA ALA A 249 -10.13 16.41 -14.11
C ALA A 249 -9.24 15.95 -15.27
N GLY A 250 -8.83 16.91 -16.08
CA GLY A 250 -8.12 16.63 -17.32
C GLY A 250 -7.76 17.88 -18.10
N GLU A 251 -7.65 17.70 -19.42
CA GLU A 251 -7.43 18.79 -20.37
C GLU A 251 -8.53 18.87 -21.42
N ILE A 252 -8.74 20.07 -21.92
CA ILE A 252 -9.43 20.38 -23.16
C ILE A 252 -8.35 20.75 -24.16
N SER A 253 -8.19 20.02 -25.26
CA SER A 253 -7.11 20.23 -26.24
C SER A 253 -7.67 20.57 -27.62
N SER A 254 -7.84 21.86 -27.90
CA SER A 254 -8.44 22.33 -29.15
C SER A 254 -7.45 22.19 -30.31
N SER A 255 -7.71 21.22 -31.19
CA SER A 255 -6.92 21.01 -32.41
C SER A 255 -6.97 22.20 -33.39
N LEU A 256 -7.96 23.08 -33.24
CA LEU A 256 -8.13 24.27 -34.09
C LEU A 256 -7.28 25.46 -33.64
N THR A 257 -7.02 25.59 -32.33
CA THR A 257 -6.32 26.75 -31.76
C THR A 257 -4.93 26.39 -31.23
N ASN A 258 -4.61 25.10 -31.09
CA ASN A 258 -3.43 24.60 -30.37
C ASN A 258 -3.34 25.10 -28.92
N ASP A 259 -4.48 25.43 -28.34
CA ASP A 259 -4.60 25.82 -26.93
C ASP A 259 -5.09 24.63 -26.11
N SER A 260 -4.62 24.54 -24.85
CA SER A 260 -5.15 23.59 -23.89
C SER A 260 -5.60 24.27 -22.59
N ASP A 261 -6.72 23.83 -22.04
CA ASP A 261 -7.23 24.31 -20.77
C ASP A 261 -7.47 23.16 -19.77
N ALA A 262 -7.09 23.35 -18.52
CA ALA A 262 -7.46 22.44 -17.45
C ALA A 262 -8.97 22.50 -17.18
N PHE A 263 -9.60 21.36 -16.89
CA PHE A 263 -11.01 21.32 -16.50
C PHE A 263 -11.26 20.54 -15.22
N LEU A 264 -12.40 20.83 -14.59
CA LEU A 264 -13.02 20.04 -13.52
C LEU A 264 -14.50 19.83 -13.83
N VAL A 265 -14.95 18.59 -13.90
CA VAL A 265 -16.37 18.22 -14.02
C VAL A 265 -16.81 17.58 -12.71
N LYS A 266 -18.00 17.93 -12.22
CA LYS A 266 -18.68 17.26 -11.11
C LYS A 266 -19.97 16.62 -11.60
N THR A 267 -20.20 15.41 -11.15
CA THR A 267 -21.40 14.62 -11.44
C THR A 267 -22.10 14.18 -10.17
N ASP A 268 -23.38 13.82 -10.31
CA ASP A 268 -24.11 13.06 -9.30
C ASP A 268 -23.69 11.57 -9.30
N SER A 269 -24.32 10.76 -8.43
CA SER A 269 -24.02 9.32 -8.33
C SER A 269 -24.42 8.50 -9.56
N ASN A 270 -25.22 9.06 -10.48
CA ASN A 270 -25.65 8.45 -11.73
C ASN A 270 -24.82 8.95 -12.94
N GLY A 271 -23.75 9.70 -12.67
CA GLY A 271 -22.89 10.30 -13.69
C GLY A 271 -23.52 11.50 -14.41
N SER A 272 -24.66 12.01 -13.97
CA SER A 272 -25.26 13.22 -14.56
C SER A 272 -24.43 14.43 -14.16
N GLU A 273 -24.08 15.27 -15.14
CA GLU A 273 -23.33 16.50 -14.88
C GLU A 273 -24.11 17.44 -13.95
N GLN A 274 -23.47 17.84 -12.85
CA GLN A 274 -23.98 18.90 -11.96
C GLN A 274 -23.40 20.25 -12.36
N TRP A 275 -22.10 20.28 -12.67
CA TRP A 275 -21.41 21.44 -13.21
C TRP A 275 -20.07 21.05 -13.83
N ASN A 276 -19.58 21.90 -14.71
CA ASN A 276 -18.20 21.87 -15.22
C ASN A 276 -17.53 23.24 -15.04
N ARG A 277 -16.21 23.23 -14.95
CA ARG A 277 -15.34 24.41 -14.84
C ARG A 277 -14.14 24.23 -15.74
N THR A 278 -13.78 25.32 -16.42
CA THR A 278 -12.56 25.41 -17.23
C THR A 278 -11.67 26.49 -16.64
N PHE A 279 -10.43 26.16 -16.36
CA PHE A 279 -9.45 27.07 -15.76
C PHE A 279 -8.60 27.68 -16.87
N LYS A 280 -9.18 28.69 -17.54
CA LYS A 280 -8.54 29.38 -18.65
C LYS A 280 -7.49 30.37 -18.14
N GLY A 281 -6.36 30.40 -18.82
CA GLY A 281 -5.27 31.34 -18.53
C GLY A 281 -4.76 32.04 -19.78
N LYS A 282 -3.74 32.89 -19.60
CA LYS A 282 -2.93 33.41 -20.71
C LYS A 282 -2.14 32.30 -21.43
N TYR A 283 -1.96 31.18 -20.75
CA TYR A 283 -1.05 30.09 -21.07
C TYR A 283 -1.85 28.79 -21.08
N ASN A 284 -1.37 27.81 -21.84
CA ASN A 284 -1.98 26.49 -21.88
C ASN A 284 -1.92 25.85 -20.50
N THR A 285 -3.00 25.22 -20.07
CA THR A 285 -3.07 24.51 -18.80
C THR A 285 -3.59 23.09 -18.99
N GLN A 286 -3.23 22.20 -18.07
CA GLN A 286 -3.75 20.84 -17.98
C GLN A 286 -3.84 20.46 -16.50
N ALA A 287 -4.86 19.69 -16.11
CA ALA A 287 -4.92 19.04 -14.81
C ALA A 287 -4.68 17.53 -14.96
N SER A 288 -3.65 17.00 -14.32
CA SER A 288 -3.30 15.58 -14.33
C SER A 288 -3.95 14.80 -13.19
N SER A 289 -4.24 15.49 -12.08
CA SER A 289 -4.80 14.88 -10.87
C SER A 289 -5.73 15.84 -10.15
N ALA A 290 -6.82 15.32 -9.57
CA ALA A 290 -7.71 16.06 -8.69
C ALA A 290 -8.10 15.26 -7.46
N ALA A 291 -8.39 15.97 -6.36
CA ALA A 291 -8.92 15.38 -5.14
C ALA A 291 -9.87 16.35 -4.42
N GLN A 292 -10.93 15.80 -3.82
CA GLN A 292 -11.76 16.50 -2.84
C GLN A 292 -10.95 16.73 -1.57
N THR A 293 -11.04 17.95 -1.06
CA THR A 293 -10.36 18.39 0.15
C THR A 293 -11.29 18.34 1.36
N GLY A 294 -10.73 18.27 2.57
CA GLY A 294 -11.51 18.15 3.82
C GLY A 294 -12.48 19.30 4.12
N ASP A 295 -12.33 20.44 3.45
CA ASP A 295 -13.28 21.57 3.49
C ASP A 295 -14.45 21.44 2.48
N GLY A 296 -14.52 20.32 1.76
CA GLY A 296 -15.53 20.04 0.74
C GLY A 296 -15.24 20.62 -0.65
N GLY A 297 -14.19 21.45 -0.81
CA GLY A 297 -13.73 21.91 -2.12
C GLY A 297 -12.85 20.89 -2.83
N TYR A 298 -12.10 21.34 -3.85
CA TYR A 298 -11.24 20.46 -4.65
C TYR A 298 -9.87 21.08 -4.90
N ILE A 299 -8.83 20.23 -4.92
CA ILE A 299 -7.47 20.57 -5.31
C ILE A 299 -7.13 19.87 -6.62
N LEU A 300 -6.56 20.61 -7.57
CA LEU A 300 -6.10 20.08 -8.85
C LEU A 300 -4.61 20.36 -9.00
N ALA A 301 -3.88 19.42 -9.59
CA ALA A 301 -2.51 19.66 -10.01
C ALA A 301 -2.27 19.22 -11.45
N GLY A 302 -1.39 19.94 -12.12
CA GLY A 302 -0.95 19.62 -13.48
C GLY A 302 0.10 20.63 -13.94
N ARG A 303 -0.04 21.15 -15.15
CA ARG A 303 0.96 21.99 -15.81
C ARG A 303 0.38 23.29 -16.35
N ILE A 304 1.25 24.29 -16.46
CA ILE A 304 1.02 25.52 -17.19
C ILE A 304 2.17 25.77 -18.18
N SER A 305 1.86 25.85 -19.47
CA SER A 305 2.84 26.02 -20.54
C SER A 305 2.94 27.48 -20.94
N ARG A 306 4.06 28.13 -20.59
CA ARG A 306 4.31 29.52 -20.99
C ARG A 306 4.85 29.56 -22.41
N SER A 307 3.99 29.48 -23.42
CA SER A 307 4.42 29.58 -24.82
C SER A 307 5.05 30.95 -25.14
N GLY A 308 6.34 30.96 -25.53
CA GLY A 308 7.02 32.14 -26.06
C GLY A 308 8.55 32.08 -25.97
N TRP A 309 9.24 32.32 -27.08
CA TRP A 309 10.68 32.64 -27.10
C TRP A 309 10.83 34.14 -26.82
N PHE A 310 11.08 34.53 -25.57
CA PHE A 310 11.37 35.93 -25.25
C PHE A 310 12.76 36.03 -24.62
N TYR A 311 13.64 36.81 -25.25
CA TYR A 311 14.95 37.20 -24.72
C TYR A 311 15.92 36.07 -24.32
N GLY A 312 15.86 34.91 -25.00
CA GLY A 312 16.84 33.83 -24.81
C GLY A 312 16.47 32.79 -23.76
N GLU A 313 15.26 32.84 -23.21
CA GLU A 313 14.66 31.76 -22.44
C GLU A 313 13.57 31.09 -23.28
N SER A 314 13.70 29.78 -23.52
CA SER A 314 12.67 28.96 -24.14
C SER A 314 11.51 28.78 -23.16
N GLY A 315 10.27 29.03 -23.60
CA GLY A 315 9.06 28.78 -22.82
C GLY A 315 9.07 27.39 -22.18
N GLY A 316 8.87 27.33 -20.85
CA GLY A 316 8.86 26.11 -20.06
C GLY A 316 7.45 25.71 -19.61
N GLU A 317 7.31 24.43 -19.27
CA GLU A 317 6.17 23.89 -18.52
C GLU A 317 6.45 24.06 -17.03
N ASP A 318 5.59 24.79 -16.31
CA ASP A 318 5.65 24.91 -14.85
C ASP A 318 4.55 24.09 -14.18
N ILE A 319 4.73 23.78 -12.90
CA ILE A 319 3.73 23.10 -12.09
C ILE A 319 2.57 24.06 -11.79
N LEU A 320 1.33 23.62 -12.00
CA LEU A 320 0.12 24.35 -11.62
C LEU A 320 -0.63 23.61 -10.50
N LEU A 321 -1.00 24.34 -9.45
CA LEU A 321 -1.86 23.86 -8.35
C LEU A 321 -3.06 24.80 -8.20
N ILE A 322 -4.27 24.28 -8.32
CA ILE A 322 -5.51 25.06 -8.28
C ILE A 322 -6.40 24.57 -7.13
N LYS A 323 -6.76 25.47 -6.21
CA LYS A 323 -7.78 25.20 -5.19
C LYS A 323 -9.10 25.83 -5.59
N THR A 324 -10.14 25.07 -5.39
CA THR A 324 -11.53 25.48 -5.64
C THR A 324 -12.37 25.36 -4.37
N ASP A 325 -13.55 25.95 -4.40
CA ASP A 325 -14.62 25.63 -3.45
C ASP A 325 -15.49 24.45 -3.92
N ILE A 326 -16.51 24.12 -3.12
CA ILE A 326 -17.44 23.02 -3.38
C ILE A 326 -18.20 23.15 -4.71
N TYR A 327 -18.29 24.35 -5.27
CA TYR A 327 -18.94 24.63 -6.55
C TYR A 327 -17.93 24.68 -7.71
N GLY A 328 -16.68 24.30 -7.46
CA GLY A 328 -15.60 24.32 -8.45
C GLY A 328 -15.06 25.71 -8.77
N ASN A 329 -15.50 26.76 -8.07
CA ASN A 329 -14.99 28.10 -8.34
C ASN A 329 -13.58 28.23 -7.78
N GLU A 330 -12.65 28.77 -8.57
CA GLU A 330 -11.27 28.99 -8.15
C GLU A 330 -11.23 29.90 -6.92
N ARG A 331 -10.49 29.46 -5.90
CA ARG A 331 -10.18 30.26 -4.70
C ARG A 331 -8.77 30.80 -4.77
N TRP A 332 -7.84 30.00 -5.27
CA TRP A 332 -6.49 30.41 -5.57
C TRP A 332 -5.83 29.41 -6.52
N ASN A 333 -4.83 29.87 -7.25
CA ASN A 333 -3.87 29.03 -7.94
C ASN A 333 -2.43 29.38 -7.51
N ARG A 334 -1.51 28.43 -7.69
CA ARG A 334 -0.07 28.57 -7.46
C ARG A 334 0.68 27.94 -8.61
N THR A 335 1.78 28.57 -8.97
CA THR A 335 2.75 28.00 -9.90
C THR A 335 4.05 27.71 -9.16
N PHE A 336 4.65 26.56 -9.42
CA PHE A 336 5.97 26.21 -8.87
C PHE A 336 6.93 25.94 -10.01
N GLU A 337 8.14 26.46 -9.86
CA GLU A 337 9.22 26.31 -10.82
C GLU A 337 10.25 25.32 -10.25
N VAL A 338 10.49 24.28 -11.03
CA VAL A 338 11.66 23.40 -10.99
C VAL A 338 12.43 23.71 -12.28
N THR A 339 13.75 23.57 -12.26
CA THR A 339 14.57 24.08 -13.38
C THR A 339 14.33 23.24 -14.64
N GLY A 340 13.71 23.85 -15.66
CA GLY A 340 13.49 23.29 -17.00
C GLY A 340 12.02 22.92 -17.26
N GLU A 341 11.72 21.81 -17.95
CA GLU A 341 10.33 21.40 -18.18
C GLU A 341 9.80 20.54 -17.04
N ASP A 342 8.72 20.97 -16.38
CA ASP A 342 8.17 20.34 -15.18
C ASP A 342 6.80 19.70 -15.40
N TRP A 343 6.68 18.44 -15.01
CA TRP A 343 5.50 17.62 -15.21
C TRP A 343 4.96 17.13 -13.88
N THR A 344 3.74 17.54 -13.52
CA THR A 344 3.02 17.04 -12.33
C THR A 344 2.03 15.96 -12.70
N ASN A 345 2.03 14.84 -11.98
CA ASN A 345 1.10 13.73 -12.26
C ASN A 345 0.15 13.42 -11.11
N SER A 346 0.48 13.82 -9.88
CA SER A 346 -0.36 13.51 -8.72
C SER A 346 -0.39 14.65 -7.71
N VAL A 347 -1.56 14.82 -7.10
CA VAL A 347 -1.74 15.63 -5.88
C VAL A 347 -2.54 14.85 -4.85
N GLN A 348 -2.20 15.02 -3.59
CA GLN A 348 -2.94 14.47 -2.45
C GLN A 348 -2.95 15.47 -1.29
N GLN A 349 -4.09 15.63 -0.62
CA GLN A 349 -4.14 16.35 0.66
C GLN A 349 -3.51 15.46 1.74
N THR A 350 -2.56 16.01 2.48
CA THR A 350 -1.85 15.28 3.56
C THR A 350 -2.70 15.20 4.83
N THR A 351 -2.49 14.16 5.63
CA THR A 351 -3.20 13.94 6.91
C THR A 351 -2.99 15.06 7.94
N GLU A 352 -1.84 15.71 7.91
CA GLU A 352 -1.51 16.88 8.75
C GLU A 352 -2.06 18.21 8.19
N GLY A 353 -2.74 18.19 7.04
CA GLY A 353 -3.14 19.36 6.29
C GLY A 353 -2.06 19.84 5.31
N GLY A 354 -2.48 20.56 4.28
CA GLY A 354 -1.65 20.92 3.13
C GLY A 354 -1.73 19.92 1.99
N TYR A 355 -0.80 20.00 1.04
CA TYR A 355 -0.81 19.14 -0.15
C TYR A 355 0.58 18.64 -0.50
N ILE A 356 0.66 17.38 -0.93
CA ILE A 356 1.83 16.77 -1.54
C ILE A 356 1.61 16.64 -3.04
N LEU A 357 2.61 17.08 -3.81
CA LEU A 357 2.63 16.99 -5.27
C LEU A 357 3.86 16.20 -5.68
N ALA A 358 3.73 15.40 -6.74
CA ALA A 358 4.85 14.69 -7.33
C ALA A 358 4.82 14.70 -8.84
N GLY A 359 6.03 14.57 -9.39
CA GLY A 359 6.27 14.67 -10.80
C GLY A 359 7.74 14.50 -11.13
N TRP A 360 8.09 14.95 -12.33
CA TRP A 360 9.46 14.97 -12.82
C TRP A 360 9.78 16.28 -13.51
N ALA A 361 11.07 16.61 -13.56
CA ALA A 361 11.60 17.79 -14.24
C ALA A 361 12.73 17.35 -15.18
N THR A 362 12.91 18.08 -16.28
CA THR A 362 14.12 18.00 -17.09
C THR A 362 14.99 19.20 -16.80
N SER A 363 16.29 19.02 -16.51
CA SER A 363 17.21 20.15 -16.56
C SER A 363 18.01 20.10 -17.86
N LEU A 364 18.04 21.22 -18.58
CA LEU A 364 18.94 21.46 -19.71
C LEU A 364 20.20 22.15 -19.18
N GLN A 365 21.32 21.45 -19.09
CA GLN A 365 22.62 22.11 -18.96
C GLN A 365 23.25 22.27 -20.34
N THR A 366 23.26 23.51 -20.84
CA THR A 366 24.11 23.89 -21.97
C THR A 366 25.53 24.14 -21.49
N THR A 367 26.46 23.27 -21.88
CA THR A 367 27.90 23.55 -21.74
C THR A 367 28.39 24.46 -22.88
N TRP A 368 29.47 25.23 -22.67
CA TRP A 368 30.08 26.18 -23.63
C TRP A 368 30.43 25.57 -25.00
N TYR A 369 30.44 24.24 -25.13
CA TYR A 369 30.73 23.50 -26.36
C TYR A 369 29.49 22.92 -27.08
N GLY A 370 28.26 23.27 -26.67
CA GLY A 370 27.05 22.81 -27.35
C GLY A 370 26.68 21.34 -27.09
N ALA A 371 27.27 20.70 -26.08
CA ALA A 371 26.77 19.42 -25.58
C ALA A 371 25.62 19.66 -24.60
N HIS A 372 24.45 19.10 -24.90
CA HIS A 372 23.29 19.08 -24.02
C HIS A 372 23.40 17.89 -23.06
N THR A 373 23.44 18.15 -21.75
CA THR A 373 23.16 17.11 -20.74
C THR A 373 21.71 17.30 -20.29
N ASN A 374 20.88 16.29 -20.51
CA ASN A 374 19.53 16.23 -19.96
C ASN A 374 19.62 15.46 -18.64
N THR A 375 19.34 16.12 -17.50
CA THR A 375 19.08 15.40 -16.25
C THR A 375 17.57 15.24 -16.08
N PHE A 376 17.14 14.05 -15.70
CA PHE A 376 15.75 13.79 -15.31
C PHE A 376 15.71 13.66 -13.79
N GLU A 377 14.92 14.52 -13.16
CA GLU A 377 14.81 14.58 -11.71
C GLU A 377 13.36 14.33 -11.31
N ALA A 378 13.12 13.25 -10.56
CA ALA A 378 11.86 13.08 -9.86
C ALA A 378 11.79 14.13 -8.75
N TRP A 379 10.64 14.77 -8.55
CA TRP A 379 10.49 15.76 -7.49
C TRP A 379 9.26 15.50 -6.63
N LEU A 380 9.31 16.04 -5.43
CA LEU A 380 8.25 16.01 -4.43
C LEU A 380 8.15 17.39 -3.79
N ILE A 381 6.97 18.02 -3.87
CA ILE A 381 6.70 19.35 -3.31
C ILE A 381 5.62 19.22 -2.24
N LYS A 382 5.91 19.71 -1.03
CA LYS A 382 4.92 19.85 0.03
C LYS A 382 4.54 21.30 0.21
N THR A 383 3.25 21.52 0.39
CA THR A 383 2.66 22.84 0.58
C THR A 383 1.79 22.87 1.83
N ASP A 384 1.54 24.06 2.36
CA ASP A 384 0.49 24.29 3.36
C ASP A 384 -0.92 24.30 2.71
N LEU A 385 -1.97 24.49 3.53
CA LEU A 385 -3.36 24.54 3.05
C LEU A 385 -3.67 25.69 2.09
N ASN A 386 -2.81 26.73 2.06
CA ASN A 386 -2.92 27.89 1.18
C ASN A 386 -2.06 27.76 -0.09
N GLY A 387 -1.45 26.59 -0.31
CA GLY A 387 -0.56 26.31 -1.43
C GLY A 387 0.83 26.95 -1.31
N THR A 388 1.22 27.42 -0.12
CA THR A 388 2.58 27.94 0.09
C THR A 388 3.55 26.77 0.18
N GLN A 389 4.62 26.76 -0.62
CA GLN A 389 5.63 25.71 -0.56
C GLN A 389 6.31 25.69 0.82
N GLN A 390 6.24 24.55 1.50
CA GLN A 390 6.98 24.28 2.73
C GLN A 390 8.36 23.72 2.42
N TRP A 391 8.43 22.76 1.49
CA TRP A 391 9.69 22.23 0.98
C TRP A 391 9.51 21.61 -0.41
N LYS A 392 10.64 21.51 -1.09
CA LYS A 392 10.81 20.76 -2.34
C LYS A 392 11.98 19.80 -2.17
N LYS A 393 11.82 18.58 -2.67
CA LYS A 393 12.88 17.56 -2.76
C LYS A 393 12.99 17.11 -4.20
N THR A 394 14.20 16.91 -4.66
CA THR A 394 14.51 16.31 -5.95
C THR A 394 15.28 15.02 -5.71
N PHE A 395 15.00 14.02 -6.52
CA PHE A 395 15.60 12.71 -6.51
C PHE A 395 16.00 12.41 -7.94
N GLY A 396 17.29 12.23 -8.19
CA GLY A 396 17.80 11.92 -9.53
C GLY A 396 19.31 11.79 -9.48
N GLU A 397 19.87 11.13 -10.49
CA GLU A 397 21.31 11.14 -10.75
C GLU A 397 21.55 11.99 -12.01
N THR A 398 22.59 12.84 -11.96
CA THR A 398 23.05 13.55 -13.16
C THR A 398 23.64 12.53 -14.13
N ILE A 399 22.93 12.26 -15.23
CA ILE A 399 23.45 11.42 -16.30
C ILE A 399 24.20 12.33 -17.28
N GLU A 400 25.53 12.41 -17.15
CA GLU A 400 26.39 13.05 -18.15
C GLU A 400 26.31 12.23 -19.43
N SER A 401 25.63 12.74 -20.47
CA SER A 401 25.70 12.00 -21.73
C SER A 401 25.37 12.78 -23.00
N SER A 402 26.42 12.99 -23.79
CA SER A 402 26.38 13.45 -25.19
C SER A 402 25.96 12.37 -26.19
N LYS A 403 25.37 11.25 -25.73
CA LYS A 403 25.01 10.09 -26.57
C LYS A 403 23.54 9.64 -26.47
N TYR A 404 22.73 10.25 -25.62
CA TYR A 404 21.33 9.85 -25.41
C TYR A 404 20.42 10.87 -26.06
N THR A 405 20.37 10.81 -27.38
CA THR A 405 19.38 11.53 -28.16
C THR A 405 18.10 10.70 -28.20
N GLY A 406 17.18 10.99 -27.27
CA GLY A 406 15.79 10.57 -27.40
C GLY A 406 15.34 9.49 -26.41
N GLN A 407 14.16 9.77 -25.87
CA GLN A 407 13.29 8.95 -25.02
C GLN A 407 13.59 9.03 -23.52
N SER A 408 12.75 9.80 -22.83
CA SER A 408 12.51 9.68 -21.39
C SER A 408 11.02 9.52 -21.17
N ASN A 409 10.65 8.37 -20.61
CA ASN A 409 9.37 8.17 -19.97
C ASN A 409 9.69 8.26 -18.46
N SER A 410 8.94 8.94 -17.56
CA SER A 410 7.54 8.60 -17.26
C SER A 410 6.90 9.40 -16.12
N PRO A 411 5.56 9.41 -16.01
CA PRO A 411 4.83 10.01 -14.89
C PRO A 411 5.31 9.45 -13.54
N PHE A 412 5.60 10.37 -12.62
CA PHE A 412 5.80 10.03 -11.22
C PHE A 412 4.57 10.38 -10.41
N THR A 413 3.93 9.36 -9.83
CA THR A 413 2.90 9.54 -8.81
C THR A 413 3.53 9.46 -7.43
N ALA A 414 3.01 10.20 -6.46
CA ALA A 414 3.30 9.99 -5.05
C ALA A 414 2.02 9.78 -4.24
N ARG A 415 2.14 8.96 -3.19
CA ARG A 415 1.11 8.74 -2.19
C ARG A 415 1.71 8.87 -0.80
N GLN A 416 0.99 9.51 0.11
CA GLN A 416 1.31 9.48 1.52
C GLN A 416 1.12 8.04 2.04
N THR A 417 2.10 7.56 2.78
CA THR A 417 2.08 6.25 3.44
C THR A 417 1.57 6.37 4.88
N SER A 418 1.10 5.26 5.45
CA SER A 418 0.55 5.18 6.81
C SER A 418 1.52 5.77 7.85
N ASP A 419 2.81 5.45 7.74
CA ASP A 419 3.88 6.00 8.58
C ASP A 419 4.10 7.53 8.47
N GLY A 420 3.31 8.24 7.67
CA GLY A 420 3.37 9.68 7.44
C GLY A 420 4.37 10.12 6.37
N GLY A 421 5.19 9.20 5.84
CA GLY A 421 6.10 9.45 4.72
C GLY A 421 5.42 9.41 3.36
N TYR A 422 6.21 9.29 2.29
CA TYR A 422 5.68 9.23 0.93
C TYR A 422 6.37 8.14 0.11
N ILE A 423 5.59 7.44 -0.70
CA ILE A 423 6.04 6.51 -1.72
C ILE A 423 5.81 7.13 -3.10
N GLN A 424 6.82 7.06 -3.96
CA GLN A 424 6.77 7.59 -5.32
C GLN A 424 7.24 6.54 -6.32
N SER A 425 6.53 6.39 -7.44
CA SER A 425 6.91 5.50 -8.54
C SER A 425 6.90 6.24 -9.86
N GLY A 426 7.89 5.96 -10.70
CA GLY A 426 7.93 6.34 -12.11
C GLY A 426 8.89 5.43 -12.84
N SER A 427 9.48 5.87 -13.94
CA SER A 427 10.60 5.16 -14.56
C SER A 427 11.74 6.08 -14.91
N MET A 428 12.93 5.50 -15.05
CA MET A 428 14.16 6.21 -15.40
C MET A 428 14.83 5.51 -16.58
N SER A 429 15.23 6.25 -17.61
CA SER A 429 15.99 5.68 -18.74
C SER A 429 17.43 5.38 -18.30
N TRP A 430 17.88 4.13 -18.44
CA TRP A 430 19.23 3.72 -18.04
C TRP A 430 19.89 2.81 -19.08
N SER A 431 20.67 3.39 -19.99
CA SER A 431 21.44 2.66 -21.00
C SER A 431 20.63 1.84 -22.02
N GLU A 432 21.26 1.42 -23.12
CA GLU A 432 20.63 0.55 -24.13
C GLU A 432 20.25 -0.84 -23.58
N LYS A 433 20.83 -1.28 -22.45
CA LYS A 433 20.64 -2.62 -21.86
C LYS A 433 19.51 -2.71 -20.83
N GLU A 434 19.12 -1.59 -20.21
CA GLU A 434 18.06 -1.53 -19.19
C GLU A 434 17.07 -0.40 -19.53
N ARG A 435 16.25 -0.61 -20.56
CA ARG A 435 15.32 0.42 -21.03
C ARG A 435 14.16 0.61 -20.04
N ASN A 436 14.23 1.72 -19.30
CA ASN A 436 13.19 2.30 -18.45
C ASN A 436 12.79 1.48 -17.20
N PRO A 437 13.69 1.06 -16.30
CA PRO A 437 13.31 0.45 -15.03
C PRO A 437 12.33 1.32 -14.23
N VAL A 438 11.42 0.67 -13.52
CA VAL A 438 10.59 1.29 -12.49
C VAL A 438 11.52 1.80 -11.40
N TRP A 439 11.34 3.05 -11.03
CA TRP A 439 12.04 3.66 -9.92
C TRP A 439 11.07 3.96 -8.78
N LEU A 440 11.23 3.23 -7.68
CA LEU A 440 10.39 3.33 -6.49
C LEU A 440 11.18 4.00 -5.36
N ILE A 441 10.68 5.11 -4.84
CA ILE A 441 11.37 5.94 -3.84
C ILE A 441 10.48 6.07 -2.61
N LYS A 442 11.03 5.73 -1.44
CA LYS A 442 10.38 5.97 -0.14
C LYS A 442 11.09 7.08 0.60
N THR A 443 10.29 7.96 1.19
CA THR A 443 10.74 9.07 2.02
C THR A 443 10.09 9.03 3.41
N ASP A 444 10.67 9.77 4.35
CA ASP A 444 10.01 10.15 5.60
C ASP A 444 9.04 11.34 5.38
N ALA A 445 8.34 11.76 6.44
CA ALA A 445 7.37 12.86 6.38
C ALA A 445 7.97 14.23 5.98
N ASN A 446 9.29 14.38 6.09
CA ASN A 446 10.05 15.57 5.73
C ASN A 446 10.67 15.47 4.32
N GLY A 447 10.36 14.39 3.59
CA GLY A 447 10.87 14.14 2.25
C GLY A 447 12.33 13.66 2.22
N LYS A 448 12.92 13.27 3.35
CA LYS A 448 14.24 12.62 3.35
C LYS A 448 14.10 11.22 2.77
N GLN A 449 14.89 10.90 1.74
CA GLN A 449 14.92 9.56 1.17
C GLN A 449 15.36 8.54 2.23
N LEU A 450 14.54 7.51 2.42
CA LEU A 450 14.84 6.35 3.26
C LEU A 450 15.50 5.26 2.43
N TRP A 451 14.93 4.96 1.26
CA TRP A 451 15.47 4.02 0.29
C TRP A 451 14.90 4.31 -1.11
N ASN A 452 15.59 3.80 -2.12
CA ASN A 452 15.06 3.72 -3.49
C ASN A 452 15.34 2.33 -4.06
N LYS A 453 14.52 1.89 -5.01
CA LYS A 453 14.57 0.57 -5.66
C LYS A 453 14.38 0.70 -7.16
N LYS A 454 15.11 -0.12 -7.90
CA LYS A 454 14.97 -0.27 -9.35
C LYS A 454 14.34 -1.63 -9.61
N LEU A 455 13.22 -1.66 -10.33
CA LEU A 455 12.47 -2.87 -10.65
C LEU A 455 12.26 -2.99 -12.17
N GLY A 456 11.93 -4.18 -12.64
CA GLY A 456 11.74 -4.44 -14.05
C GLY A 456 10.47 -3.80 -14.61
N GLY A 457 10.55 -3.27 -15.84
CA GLY A 457 9.41 -2.70 -16.56
C GLY A 457 9.13 -1.25 -16.22
N TRP A 458 7.92 -0.80 -16.52
CA TRP A 458 7.45 0.57 -16.37
C TRP A 458 6.27 0.62 -15.40
N ALA A 459 6.19 1.64 -14.52
CA ALA A 459 5.03 1.86 -13.66
C ALA A 459 4.80 3.35 -13.38
N GLY A 460 3.61 3.83 -13.75
CA GLY A 460 3.17 5.21 -13.50
C GLY A 460 2.24 5.36 -12.29
N SER A 461 1.77 4.24 -11.72
CA SER A 461 0.85 4.22 -10.57
C SER A 461 1.43 3.39 -9.42
N VAL A 462 1.28 3.89 -8.18
CA VAL A 462 1.66 3.18 -6.94
C VAL A 462 0.64 3.43 -5.85
N GLN A 463 0.44 2.42 -5.01
CA GLN A 463 -0.34 2.51 -3.78
C GLN A 463 0.30 1.65 -2.69
N GLN A 464 0.25 2.13 -1.44
CA GLN A 464 0.55 1.28 -0.29
C GLN A 464 -0.60 0.28 -0.07
N THR A 465 -0.26 -0.99 0.13
CA THR A 465 -1.20 -2.07 0.40
C THR A 465 -1.43 -2.24 1.90
N SER A 466 -2.54 -2.88 2.29
CA SER A 466 -2.95 -3.07 3.70
C SER A 466 -1.95 -3.89 4.55
N ASP A 467 -1.09 -4.68 3.91
CA ASP A 467 0.02 -5.39 4.53
C ASP A 467 1.26 -4.51 4.75
N GLY A 468 1.20 -3.22 4.40
CA GLY A 468 2.29 -2.25 4.52
C GLY A 468 3.25 -2.21 3.32
N GLY A 469 3.15 -3.17 2.38
CA GLY A 469 3.92 -3.17 1.14
C GLY A 469 3.38 -2.19 0.09
N TYR A 470 3.79 -2.35 -1.16
CA TYR A 470 3.37 -1.47 -2.25
C TYR A 470 3.01 -2.26 -3.51
N ILE A 471 1.94 -1.83 -4.17
CA ILE A 471 1.48 -2.33 -5.46
C ILE A 471 1.65 -1.25 -6.52
N MET A 472 2.12 -1.64 -7.70
CA MET A 472 2.37 -0.73 -8.82
C MET A 472 1.80 -1.27 -10.11
N ALA A 473 1.27 -0.39 -10.97
CA ALA A 473 0.82 -0.76 -12.31
C ALA A 473 1.53 0.03 -13.41
N GLY A 474 1.71 -0.65 -14.53
CA GLY A 474 2.27 -0.08 -15.74
C GLY A 474 2.35 -1.08 -16.88
N ARG A 475 3.54 -1.23 -17.48
CA ARG A 475 3.76 -2.06 -18.68
C ARG A 475 5.12 -2.73 -18.70
N THR A 476 5.20 -3.86 -19.40
CA THR A 476 6.49 -4.52 -19.70
C THR A 476 7.34 -3.62 -20.60
N GLY A 477 8.53 -3.22 -20.13
CA GLY A 477 9.41 -2.29 -20.84
C GLY A 477 9.73 -2.74 -22.28
N SER A 478 9.79 -1.76 -23.19
CA SER A 478 9.85 -1.90 -24.64
C SER A 478 11.12 -2.59 -25.14
N ASN A 479 11.11 -3.93 -25.21
CA ASN A 479 12.08 -4.73 -25.97
C ASN A 479 11.67 -4.90 -27.44
N GLY A 480 10.80 -4.04 -27.98
CA GLY A 480 10.27 -4.16 -29.35
C GLY A 480 9.31 -5.33 -29.56
N ILE A 481 8.81 -5.90 -28.46
CA ILE A 481 7.76 -6.92 -28.40
C ILE A 481 6.61 -6.30 -27.59
N GLU A 482 5.38 -6.60 -27.98
CA GLU A 482 4.09 -6.23 -27.38
C GLU A 482 4.16 -5.73 -25.92
N ASN A 483 3.57 -4.55 -25.64
CA ASN A 483 3.40 -4.11 -24.26
C ASN A 483 2.30 -4.94 -23.61
N HIS A 484 2.53 -5.42 -22.40
CA HIS A 484 1.53 -6.05 -21.56
C HIS A 484 1.34 -5.25 -20.29
N ALA A 485 0.12 -5.23 -19.74
CA ALA A 485 -0.13 -4.64 -18.44
C ALA A 485 0.72 -5.33 -17.39
N LEU A 486 1.47 -4.56 -16.62
CA LEU A 486 2.39 -5.02 -15.59
C LEU A 486 1.84 -4.64 -14.22
N LEU A 487 1.85 -5.60 -13.30
CA LEU A 487 1.55 -5.41 -11.88
C LEU A 487 2.75 -5.87 -11.06
N ILE A 488 3.26 -5.03 -10.17
CA ILE A 488 4.42 -5.34 -9.33
C ILE A 488 4.05 -5.16 -7.87
N LYS A 489 4.26 -6.20 -7.05
CA LYS A 489 4.12 -6.14 -5.60
C LYS A 489 5.47 -6.15 -4.93
N THR A 490 5.60 -5.32 -3.90
CA THR A 490 6.78 -5.24 -3.04
C THR A 490 6.37 -5.39 -1.57
N GLY A 491 7.36 -5.74 -0.73
CA GLY A 491 7.24 -5.65 0.72
C GLY A 491 7.47 -4.22 1.24
N VAL A 492 7.37 -4.04 2.55
CA VAL A 492 7.55 -2.73 3.22
C VAL A 492 8.90 -2.06 2.90
N ASN A 493 9.92 -2.89 2.66
CA ASN A 493 11.28 -2.47 2.33
C ASN A 493 11.50 -2.17 0.83
N GLY A 494 10.46 -2.25 0.01
CA GLY A 494 10.50 -2.01 -1.44
C GLY A 494 11.12 -3.13 -2.27
N ASN A 495 11.52 -4.24 -1.66
CA ASN A 495 11.98 -5.42 -2.39
C ASN A 495 10.78 -6.08 -3.08
N GLU A 496 10.95 -6.48 -4.35
CA GLU A 496 9.94 -7.20 -5.12
C GLU A 496 9.59 -8.53 -4.44
N LEU A 497 8.29 -8.77 -4.28
CA LEU A 497 7.74 -10.05 -3.84
C LEU A 497 7.30 -10.87 -5.04
N TRP A 498 6.63 -10.22 -5.99
CA TRP A 498 6.22 -10.81 -7.25
C TRP A 498 5.90 -9.73 -8.29
N ASN A 499 5.93 -10.12 -9.55
CA ASN A 499 5.37 -9.34 -10.65
C ASN A 499 4.49 -10.24 -11.54
N ALA A 500 3.52 -9.62 -12.22
CA ALA A 500 2.57 -10.29 -13.08
C ALA A 500 2.36 -9.50 -14.37
N THR A 501 2.14 -10.20 -15.48
CA THR A 501 1.86 -9.59 -16.77
C THR A 501 0.52 -10.10 -17.30
N PHE A 502 -0.32 -9.18 -17.76
CA PHE A 502 -1.67 -9.45 -18.24
C PHE A 502 -1.81 -9.01 -19.71
N GLY A 503 -2.67 -9.70 -20.46
CA GLY A 503 -2.95 -9.35 -21.85
C GLY A 503 -1.96 -9.90 -22.88
N ARG A 504 -1.46 -11.13 -22.70
CA ARG A 504 -0.40 -11.79 -23.52
C ARG A 504 -0.63 -11.90 -25.04
N THR A 505 -1.75 -11.40 -25.56
CA THR A 505 -2.12 -11.43 -26.98
C THR A 505 -2.56 -10.06 -27.51
N VAL A 506 -2.50 -9.01 -26.68
CA VAL A 506 -2.96 -7.65 -26.99
C VAL A 506 -1.91 -6.65 -26.50
N ASN A 507 -1.54 -5.68 -27.32
CA ASN A 507 -0.60 -4.63 -26.93
C ASN A 507 -1.30 -3.67 -25.95
N GLY A 508 -1.22 -3.90 -24.65
CA GLY A 508 -1.91 -3.14 -23.63
C GLY A 508 -1.02 -2.71 -22.47
N TRP A 509 -1.50 -1.75 -21.69
CA TRP A 509 -0.83 -1.27 -20.47
C TRP A 509 -1.87 -0.90 -19.42
N ALA A 510 -1.42 -0.83 -18.17
CA ALA A 510 -2.21 -0.31 -17.06
C ALA A 510 -1.70 1.08 -16.66
N ASP A 511 -2.59 2.06 -16.56
CA ASP A 511 -2.28 3.43 -16.16
C ASP A 511 -2.57 3.67 -14.66
N ALA A 512 -3.47 2.88 -14.06
CA ALA A 512 -3.86 3.02 -12.67
C ALA A 512 -4.05 1.67 -11.97
N VAL A 513 -3.74 1.62 -10.67
CA VAL A 513 -4.02 0.49 -9.79
C VAL A 513 -4.64 0.93 -8.47
N GLN A 514 -5.49 0.07 -7.93
CA GLN A 514 -5.96 0.18 -6.56
C GLN A 514 -6.12 -1.20 -5.91
N GLN A 515 -5.72 -1.36 -4.65
CA GLN A 515 -6.11 -2.50 -3.83
C GLN A 515 -7.61 -2.42 -3.51
N THR A 516 -8.33 -3.52 -3.73
CA THR A 516 -9.76 -3.64 -3.50
C THR A 516 -10.05 -4.12 -2.07
N LYS A 517 -11.27 -3.83 -1.57
CA LYS A 517 -11.71 -4.18 -0.19
C LYS A 517 -11.63 -5.68 0.14
N ASP A 518 -11.71 -6.55 -0.87
CA ASP A 518 -11.56 -8.00 -0.76
C ASP A 518 -10.09 -8.48 -0.69
N GLY A 519 -9.13 -7.54 -0.69
CA GLY A 519 -7.69 -7.82 -0.65
C GLY A 519 -7.05 -8.05 -2.03
N GLY A 520 -7.84 -8.08 -3.10
CA GLY A 520 -7.34 -8.14 -4.48
C GLY A 520 -6.90 -6.79 -5.04
N TYR A 521 -6.77 -6.71 -6.37
CA TYR A 521 -6.33 -5.50 -7.05
C TYR A 521 -7.17 -5.23 -8.30
N ILE A 522 -7.49 -3.97 -8.56
CA ILE A 522 -8.14 -3.51 -9.78
C ILE A 522 -7.18 -2.62 -10.56
N LEU A 523 -7.03 -2.87 -11.85
CA LEU A 523 -6.19 -2.09 -12.76
C LEU A 523 -7.06 -1.49 -13.86
N ALA A 524 -6.77 -0.26 -14.25
CA ALA A 524 -7.32 0.34 -15.45
C ALA A 524 -6.23 0.80 -16.41
N GLY A 525 -6.52 0.77 -17.70
CA GLY A 525 -5.58 1.15 -18.74
C GLY A 525 -6.18 1.02 -20.13
N THR A 526 -5.34 0.56 -21.06
CA THR A 526 -5.67 0.45 -22.47
C THR A 526 -5.31 -0.93 -23.00
N ALA A 527 -6.20 -1.53 -23.81
CA ALA A 527 -5.97 -2.79 -24.51
C ALA A 527 -5.87 -2.54 -26.03
N GLY A 528 -4.70 -2.72 -26.62
CA GLY A 528 -4.46 -2.51 -28.04
C GLY A 528 -4.56 -3.79 -28.85
N ALA A 529 -5.74 -4.04 -29.43
CA ALA A 529 -6.01 -5.12 -30.37
C ALA A 529 -6.67 -4.61 -31.67
N GLY A 530 -6.06 -3.59 -32.28
CA GLY A 530 -6.50 -3.00 -33.56
C GLY A 530 -7.03 -1.58 -33.39
N ASN A 531 -8.04 -1.41 -32.54
CA ASN A 531 -8.44 -0.15 -31.94
C ASN A 531 -8.19 -0.25 -30.43
N ASP A 532 -7.55 0.75 -29.85
CA ASP A 532 -7.27 0.79 -28.43
C ASP A 532 -8.60 0.93 -27.67
N ASP A 533 -8.91 -0.01 -26.77
CA ASP A 533 -10.10 0.04 -25.89
C ASP A 533 -9.70 0.33 -24.45
N ALA A 534 -10.57 0.99 -23.68
CA ALA A 534 -10.38 1.12 -22.24
C ALA A 534 -10.44 -0.26 -21.58
N TRP A 535 -9.50 -0.56 -20.70
CA TRP A 535 -9.32 -1.91 -20.14
C TRP A 535 -9.41 -1.88 -18.62
N LEU A 536 -10.16 -2.82 -18.04
CA LEU A 536 -10.30 -3.04 -16.60
C LEU A 536 -9.94 -4.48 -16.27
N ILE A 537 -9.01 -4.69 -15.34
CA ILE A 537 -8.51 -6.02 -14.96
C ILE A 537 -8.66 -6.20 -13.46
N LYS A 538 -9.40 -7.23 -13.05
CA LYS A 538 -9.47 -7.67 -11.65
C LYS A 538 -8.51 -8.82 -11.42
N VAL A 539 -7.65 -8.61 -10.44
CA VAL A 539 -6.68 -9.58 -9.94
C VAL A 539 -7.11 -9.99 -8.53
N GLY A 540 -7.02 -11.27 -8.25
CA GLY A 540 -7.38 -11.82 -6.95
C GLY A 540 -6.43 -11.37 -5.83
N ARG A 541 -6.78 -11.74 -4.60
CA ARG A 541 -5.90 -11.57 -3.45
C ARG A 541 -4.75 -12.57 -3.47
N GLU A 542 -3.69 -12.24 -2.74
CA GLU A 542 -2.64 -13.21 -2.41
C GLU A 542 -3.25 -14.28 -1.50
N GLN A 543 -3.42 -15.51 -2.01
CA GLN A 543 -3.94 -16.61 -1.20
C GLN A 543 -2.79 -17.36 -0.53
N ALA A 544 -2.85 -17.45 0.80
CA ALA A 544 -2.34 -18.61 1.51
C ALA A 544 -3.49 -19.63 1.57
N GLU A 545 -3.24 -20.89 1.20
CA GLU A 545 -4.21 -21.96 1.46
C GLU A 545 -4.57 -21.95 2.96
N ALA A 546 -5.87 -21.95 3.29
CA ALA A 546 -6.32 -21.83 4.68
C ALA A 546 -7.07 -23.09 5.15
N GLU A 547 -6.56 -23.70 6.22
CA GLU A 547 -7.36 -24.27 7.31
C GLU A 547 -6.69 -23.91 8.65
N ILE A 548 -7.48 -23.47 9.64
CA ILE A 548 -7.07 -23.53 11.06
C ILE A 548 -7.44 -24.93 11.53
N THR A 549 -6.46 -25.84 11.55
CA THR A 549 -6.65 -27.16 12.15
C THR A 549 -6.17 -27.14 13.60
N ASN A 550 -7.12 -27.11 14.53
CA ASN A 550 -6.87 -27.45 15.93
C ASN A 550 -6.75 -28.98 16.05
N THR A 551 -5.66 -29.56 15.54
CA THR A 551 -5.27 -30.92 15.89
C THR A 551 -4.28 -30.86 17.05
N PRO A 552 -4.62 -31.39 18.24
CA PRO A 552 -3.64 -31.58 19.30
C PRO A 552 -2.51 -32.44 18.76
N ILE A 553 -1.27 -31.95 18.80
CA ILE A 553 -0.11 -32.79 18.51
C ILE A 553 0.01 -33.76 19.68
N ALA A 554 -0.36 -35.01 19.46
CA ALA A 554 -0.06 -36.07 20.40
C ALA A 554 1.46 -36.14 20.57
N ARG A 555 1.97 -35.75 21.76
CA ARG A 555 3.37 -36.00 22.12
C ARG A 555 3.63 -37.50 21.95
N PRO A 556 4.75 -37.93 21.34
CA PRO A 556 5.08 -39.35 21.31
C PRO A 556 5.27 -39.79 22.75
N THR A 557 4.32 -40.55 23.29
CA THR A 557 4.57 -41.34 24.49
C THR A 557 5.65 -42.33 24.13
N GLU A 558 6.80 -42.26 24.80
CA GLU A 558 7.79 -43.34 24.82
C GLU A 558 7.07 -44.64 25.25
N LYS A 559 6.63 -45.43 24.29
CA LYS A 559 6.22 -46.80 24.53
C LYS A 559 7.47 -47.66 24.49
N VAL A 560 7.90 -48.03 25.69
CA VAL A 560 8.80 -49.14 25.98
C VAL A 560 8.40 -50.35 25.12
N ALA A 561 9.38 -50.93 24.45
CA ALA A 561 9.24 -52.07 23.57
C ALA A 561 8.61 -53.28 24.30
N GLY A 562 7.52 -53.80 23.74
CA GLY A 562 6.91 -55.05 24.11
C GLY A 562 6.43 -55.75 22.84
N PHE A 563 7.14 -56.81 22.47
CA PHE A 563 6.74 -57.82 21.47
C PHE A 563 5.30 -58.26 21.68
N GLU A 564 4.50 -58.41 20.61
CA GLU A 564 3.55 -59.52 20.43
C GLU A 564 3.12 -59.65 18.97
N MET A 565 2.62 -60.84 18.65
CA MET A 565 2.77 -61.60 17.41
C MET A 565 1.53 -61.53 16.51
N ILE A 566 1.76 -61.76 15.22
CA ILE A 566 0.79 -61.80 14.10
C ILE A 566 -0.43 -62.69 14.39
N LEU A 567 -1.64 -62.24 14.00
CA LEU A 567 -2.65 -63.14 13.42
C LEU A 567 -3.62 -62.38 12.50
N ALA A 568 -3.54 -62.67 11.20
CA ALA A 568 -4.51 -62.28 10.19
C ALA A 568 -5.62 -63.34 10.15
N ILE A 569 -6.89 -62.91 10.23
CA ILE A 569 -8.04 -63.75 9.87
C ILE A 569 -8.96 -62.93 8.97
N THR A 570 -9.06 -63.39 7.72
CA THR A 570 -10.10 -63.04 6.76
C THR A 570 -11.41 -63.75 7.14
N SER A 571 -12.55 -63.09 6.95
CA SER A 571 -13.81 -63.81 6.73
C SER A 571 -14.75 -63.02 5.81
N LEU A 572 -15.48 -63.81 5.03
CA LEU A 572 -16.18 -63.51 3.79
C LEU A 572 -17.66 -63.89 4.00
N SER A 573 -18.58 -63.19 3.32
CA SER A 573 -19.99 -63.58 3.02
C SER A 573 -21.01 -63.48 4.17
N ALA A 574 -22.31 -63.17 4.02
CA ALA A 574 -23.19 -63.05 2.85
C ALA A 574 -24.51 -62.30 3.21
N VAL A 575 -25.02 -61.52 2.25
CA VAL A 575 -26.40 -61.49 1.68
C VAL A 575 -27.64 -61.58 2.59
N TYR A 576 -28.52 -60.56 2.50
CA TYR A 576 -29.97 -60.76 2.31
C TYR A 576 -30.59 -59.67 1.42
N ILE A 577 -31.48 -60.11 0.52
CA ILE A 577 -32.17 -59.41 -0.58
C ILE A 577 -33.62 -59.07 -0.17
N PHE A 578 -34.18 -57.94 -0.65
CA PHE A 578 -35.58 -57.77 -1.12
C PHE A 578 -35.69 -56.40 -1.86
N ALA A 579 -35.59 -56.32 -3.19
CA ALA A 579 -36.66 -56.30 -4.21
C ALA A 579 -37.71 -55.18 -4.00
N TRP A 580 -38.03 -54.26 -4.94
CA TRP A 580 -38.64 -54.51 -6.27
C TRP A 580 -38.76 -53.20 -7.13
N LYS A 581 -38.38 -53.28 -8.43
CA LYS A 581 -39.05 -52.77 -9.68
C LYS A 581 -39.48 -51.28 -9.83
N ARG A 582 -39.42 -50.60 -11.00
CA ARG A 582 -39.70 -51.01 -12.41
C ARG A 582 -39.25 -49.86 -13.37
N ARG A 583 -38.53 -50.17 -14.48
CA ARG A 583 -38.91 -50.13 -15.92
C ARG A 583 -38.90 -48.73 -16.61
N LEU A 584 -38.04 -48.48 -17.60
CA LEU A 584 -38.09 -48.71 -19.09
C LEU A 584 -37.83 -47.31 -19.70
N SER A 585 -37.08 -47.08 -20.78
CA SER A 585 -36.67 -47.87 -21.95
C SER A 585 -35.21 -47.65 -22.30
#